data_AF-A0ABD3UH48-F1
#
_entry.id   AF-A0ABD3UH48-F1
#
_cell.length_a   1.000
_cell.length_b   1.000
_cell.length_c   1.000
_cell.angle_alpha   90.00
_cell.angle_beta   90.00
_cell.angle_gamma   90.00
#
_symmetry.space_group_name_H-M   'P 1'
#
loop_
_entity.id
_entity.type
_entity.pdbx_description
1 polymer ?
#
loop_
_entity_poly.entity_id
_entity_poly.type
_entity_poly.pdbx_seq_one_letter_code
_entity_poly.pdbx_strand_id
1 'polypeptide(L)'
;MGSTTVRIIAILLLSAQGFVLNDAKWDNLRVTWGMDPFDPNYFVSMPRTQQDALSEGWVMKSDCNAGRHFAGRRCWKDNDPSVMILYDVNGYIAGIQIGISKDVKTWSGEDYPFQQQINAPFVDDGDLYVITAYFTDPAVVSNIGRTQSDFNSHGIGEHLFIQNGTHLNDVIMAPARESEVESTGWTKGKCFTSMGVYYWYNLHVDMPCSDLFPVFLLYNEGELSAFGWALHANVAGSQRLEHQPTSSLSAFMETVPSCLDYPGTMTTLHIYMNTRYLLNKC
;
A
#
# COMPACT_ATOMS: atom_id res chain seq x y z
N MET A 1 -55.78 -56.68 -18.59
CA MET A 1 -55.79 -55.39 -19.31
C MET A 1 -55.11 -54.38 -18.39
N GLY A 2 -54.04 -53.75 -18.88
CA GLY A 2 -52.91 -53.25 -18.10
C GLY A 2 -53.15 -51.95 -17.34
N SER A 3 -52.50 -51.86 -16.18
CA SER A 3 -52.33 -50.65 -15.36
C SER A 3 -51.15 -49.85 -15.90
N THR A 4 -51.37 -48.59 -16.27
CA THR A 4 -50.34 -47.67 -16.78
C THR A 4 -49.85 -46.79 -15.64
N THR A 5 -48.71 -47.14 -15.06
CA THR A 5 -48.04 -46.33 -14.04
C THR A 5 -47.29 -45.16 -14.72
N VAL A 6 -47.78 -43.94 -14.55
CA VAL A 6 -47.07 -42.72 -14.98
C VAL A 6 -45.97 -42.42 -13.96
N ARG A 7 -44.70 -42.49 -14.38
CA ARG A 7 -43.56 -42.02 -13.58
C ARG A 7 -43.27 -40.57 -13.93
N ILE A 8 -43.52 -39.67 -12.99
CA ILE A 8 -43.06 -38.27 -13.06
C ILE A 8 -41.57 -38.28 -12.70
N ILE A 9 -40.71 -37.96 -13.66
CA ILE A 9 -39.30 -37.69 -13.44
C ILE A 9 -39.16 -36.18 -13.20
N ALA A 10 -38.89 -35.79 -11.96
CA ALA A 10 -38.50 -34.43 -11.62
C ALA A 10 -37.02 -34.23 -11.96
N ILE A 11 -36.75 -33.43 -13.00
CA ILE A 11 -35.39 -32.99 -13.33
C ILE A 11 -35.08 -31.79 -12.44
N LEU A 12 -34.26 -32.01 -11.41
CA LEU A 12 -33.62 -30.95 -10.63
C LEU A 12 -32.53 -30.32 -11.49
N LEU A 13 -32.84 -29.18 -12.11
CA LEU A 13 -31.84 -28.27 -12.68
C LEU A 13 -31.07 -27.65 -11.51
N LEU A 14 -29.95 -28.26 -11.13
CA LEU A 14 -28.92 -27.55 -10.36
C LEU A 14 -28.32 -26.49 -11.29
N SER A 15 -28.75 -25.24 -11.11
CA SER A 15 -28.01 -24.09 -11.59
C SER A 15 -26.68 -24.07 -10.84
N ALA A 16 -25.62 -24.60 -11.44
CA ALA A 16 -24.27 -24.28 -11.06
C ALA A 16 -24.08 -22.79 -11.34
N GLN A 17 -24.38 -21.94 -10.35
CA GLN A 17 -23.78 -20.62 -10.31
C GLN A 17 -22.29 -20.90 -10.13
N GLY A 18 -21.55 -20.86 -11.24
CA GLY A 18 -20.11 -20.86 -11.18
C GLY A 18 -19.72 -19.69 -10.29
N PHE A 19 -19.21 -19.98 -9.09
CA PHE A 19 -18.43 -19.02 -8.36
C PHE A 19 -17.29 -18.64 -9.31
N VAL A 20 -17.37 -17.45 -9.89
CA VAL A 20 -16.21 -16.83 -10.52
C VAL A 20 -15.28 -16.58 -9.34
N LEU A 21 -14.39 -17.54 -9.09
CA LEU A 21 -13.24 -17.32 -8.22
C LEU A 21 -12.47 -16.20 -8.89
N ASN A 22 -12.55 -15.03 -8.28
CA ASN A 22 -11.91 -13.85 -8.79
C ASN A 22 -10.40 -14.01 -8.55
N ASP A 23 -9.65 -14.38 -9.60
CA ASP A 23 -8.22 -14.69 -9.55
C ASP A 23 -7.34 -13.42 -9.63
N ALA A 24 -7.89 -12.28 -9.23
CA ALA A 24 -7.16 -11.02 -9.22
C ALA A 24 -5.92 -11.17 -8.33
N LYS A 25 -4.73 -10.92 -8.89
CA LYS A 25 -3.46 -11.04 -8.15
C LYS A 25 -3.45 -10.18 -6.88
N TRP A 26 -4.01 -8.97 -6.97
CA TRP A 26 -4.15 -8.05 -5.85
C TRP A 26 -5.61 -7.95 -5.39
N ASP A 27 -6.10 -9.04 -4.81
CA ASP A 27 -7.49 -9.23 -4.36
C ASP A 27 -7.79 -8.67 -2.95
N ASN A 28 -6.84 -8.02 -2.28
CA ASN A 28 -7.00 -7.54 -0.91
C ASN A 28 -6.30 -6.21 -0.66
N LEU A 29 -6.60 -5.57 0.47
CA LEU A 29 -5.76 -4.49 0.98
C LEU A 29 -5.74 -4.55 2.51
N ARG A 30 -4.57 -4.76 3.08
CA ARG A 30 -4.33 -4.74 4.52
C ARG A 30 -3.13 -3.86 4.84
N VAL A 31 -3.18 -3.21 5.98
CA VAL A 31 -2.06 -2.42 6.50
C VAL A 31 -1.62 -2.96 7.85
N THR A 32 -0.42 -2.58 8.26
CA THR A 32 0.19 -2.98 9.53
C THR A 32 0.57 -4.47 9.55
N TRP A 33 1.84 -4.75 9.82
CA TRP A 33 2.31 -6.08 10.12
C TRP A 33 2.20 -6.37 11.62
N GLY A 34 1.63 -7.52 11.97
CA GLY A 34 1.54 -7.99 13.34
C GLY A 34 1.90 -9.47 13.45
N MET A 35 2.52 -9.88 14.56
CA MET A 35 2.77 -11.29 14.85
C MET A 35 1.68 -11.93 15.70
N ASP A 36 0.97 -11.13 16.49
CA ASP A 36 -0.08 -11.59 17.39
C ASP A 36 -1.45 -11.51 16.69
N PRO A 37 -2.11 -12.63 16.35
CA PRO A 37 -3.42 -12.62 15.71
C PRO A 37 -4.54 -12.11 16.63
N PHE A 38 -4.27 -11.92 17.93
CA PHE A 38 -5.20 -11.33 18.90
C PHE A 38 -5.02 -9.82 19.04
N ASP A 39 -3.98 -9.23 18.44
CA ASP A 39 -3.82 -7.77 18.38
C ASP A 39 -4.89 -7.17 17.45
N PRO A 40 -5.68 -6.17 17.89
CA PRO A 40 -6.63 -5.50 17.02
C PRO A 40 -5.98 -4.81 15.79
N ASN A 41 -4.67 -4.56 15.82
CA ASN A 41 -3.89 -4.01 14.70
C ASN A 41 -3.24 -5.09 13.83
N TYR A 42 -3.55 -6.36 14.03
CA TYR A 42 -3.08 -7.46 13.21
C TYR A 42 -3.64 -7.37 11.79
N PHE A 43 -2.80 -6.93 10.83
CA PHE A 43 -3.15 -6.83 9.40
C PHE A 43 -4.52 -6.19 9.17
N VAL A 44 -4.65 -4.93 9.56
CA VAL A 44 -5.90 -4.17 9.52
C VAL A 44 -6.44 -4.09 8.10
N SER A 45 -7.67 -4.57 7.89
CA SER A 45 -8.33 -4.55 6.58
C SER A 45 -8.73 -3.14 6.18
N MET A 46 -8.48 -2.77 4.92
CA MET A 46 -8.84 -1.47 4.38
C MET A 46 -10.04 -1.59 3.42
N PRO A 47 -10.99 -0.64 3.43
CA PRO A 47 -12.12 -0.64 2.52
C PRO A 47 -11.67 -0.38 1.07
N ARG A 48 -12.04 -1.29 0.17
CA ARG A 48 -11.67 -1.22 -1.25
C ARG A 48 -12.67 -0.47 -2.12
N THR A 49 -13.83 -0.13 -1.56
CA THR A 49 -14.82 0.75 -2.19
C THR A 49 -15.15 1.92 -1.26
N GLN A 50 -15.52 3.05 -1.85
CA GLN A 50 -15.98 4.22 -1.10
C GLN A 50 -17.23 3.90 -0.27
N GLN A 51 -18.11 3.06 -0.80
CA GLN A 51 -19.34 2.66 -0.09
C GLN A 51 -19.00 1.89 1.20
N ASP A 52 -18.09 0.92 1.12
CA ASP A 52 -17.63 0.18 2.29
C ASP A 52 -16.98 1.12 3.30
N ALA A 53 -16.13 2.03 2.83
CA ALA A 53 -15.44 3.00 3.68
C ALA A 53 -16.42 3.85 4.50
N LEU A 54 -17.45 4.40 3.83
CA LEU A 54 -18.48 5.19 4.50
C LEU A 54 -19.26 4.35 5.51
N SER A 55 -19.56 3.08 5.18
CA SER A 55 -20.25 2.16 6.10
C SER A 55 -19.41 1.81 7.33
N GLU A 56 -18.08 1.82 7.20
CA GLU A 56 -17.10 1.56 8.25
C GLU A 56 -16.67 2.82 9.03
N GLY A 57 -17.29 3.98 8.75
CA GLY A 57 -17.06 5.24 9.45
C GLY A 57 -15.88 6.07 8.95
N TRP A 58 -15.35 5.79 7.75
CA TRP A 58 -14.37 6.64 7.10
C TRP A 58 -15.03 7.94 6.62
N VAL A 59 -14.26 9.04 6.64
CA VAL A 59 -14.77 10.37 6.29
C VAL A 59 -14.08 10.86 5.03
N MET A 60 -14.85 11.26 4.02
CA MET A 60 -14.31 11.91 2.81
C MET A 60 -13.74 13.29 3.16
N LYS A 61 -12.53 13.56 2.67
CA LYS A 61 -11.76 14.78 2.94
C LYS A 61 -11.45 15.58 1.67
N SER A 62 -11.60 14.94 0.52
CA SER A 62 -11.55 15.62 -0.78
C SER A 62 -12.28 14.88 -1.87
N ASP A 63 -12.59 15.63 -2.91
CA ASP A 63 -13.01 15.15 -4.21
C ASP A 63 -11.86 15.29 -5.23
N CYS A 64 -12.02 14.67 -6.40
CA CYS A 64 -11.17 14.79 -7.57
C CYS A 64 -10.93 16.25 -8.02
N ASN A 65 -11.89 17.14 -7.79
CA ASN A 65 -11.81 18.54 -8.23
C ASN A 65 -11.03 19.46 -7.29
N ALA A 66 -10.41 18.93 -6.23
CA ALA A 66 -9.84 19.76 -5.16
C ALA A 66 -8.52 20.49 -5.51
N GLY A 67 -8.08 20.49 -6.78
CA GLY A 67 -6.90 21.23 -7.25
C GLY A 67 -5.58 20.74 -6.65
N ARG A 68 -5.47 19.44 -6.35
CA ARG A 68 -4.36 18.88 -5.57
C ARG A 68 -3.32 18.20 -6.45
N HIS A 69 -2.14 18.05 -5.88
CA HIS A 69 -0.99 17.32 -6.45
C HIS A 69 -1.24 15.80 -6.59
N PHE A 70 -2.41 15.30 -6.21
CA PHE A 70 -2.77 13.89 -6.26
C PHE A 70 -4.15 13.71 -6.91
N ALA A 71 -4.41 12.52 -7.45
CA ALA A 71 -5.68 12.15 -8.06
C ALA A 71 -6.54 11.32 -7.09
N GLY A 72 -7.85 11.48 -7.21
CA GLY A 72 -8.84 10.69 -6.49
C GLY A 72 -9.48 11.37 -5.30
N ARG A 73 -10.56 10.74 -4.84
CA ARG A 73 -11.36 11.17 -3.70
C ARG A 73 -10.76 10.56 -2.45
N ARG A 74 -10.25 11.41 -1.55
CA ARG A 74 -9.51 10.96 -0.38
C ARG A 74 -10.41 10.80 0.83
N CYS A 75 -10.17 9.75 1.61
CA CYS A 75 -10.76 9.60 2.94
C CYS A 75 -9.73 9.08 3.96
N TRP A 76 -10.00 9.35 5.24
CA TRP A 76 -9.35 8.69 6.37
C TRP A 76 -10.32 8.55 7.54
N LYS A 77 -9.94 7.72 8.52
CA LYS A 77 -10.77 7.37 9.68
C LYS A 77 -10.21 7.99 10.96
N ASP A 78 -11.07 8.29 11.92
CA ASP A 78 -10.71 8.69 13.30
C ASP A 78 -9.79 9.91 13.41
N ASN A 79 -9.80 10.78 12.39
CA ASN A 79 -8.86 11.90 12.26
C ASN A 79 -7.36 11.49 12.28
N ASP A 80 -7.07 10.25 11.90
CA ASP A 80 -5.71 9.72 11.76
C ASP A 80 -5.29 9.76 10.28
N PRO A 81 -4.40 10.69 9.86
CA PRO A 81 -3.93 10.79 8.49
C PRO A 81 -2.83 9.77 8.14
N SER A 82 -2.46 8.87 9.05
CA SER A 82 -1.38 7.89 8.82
C SER A 82 -1.74 6.87 7.74
N VAL A 83 -3.04 6.66 7.49
CA VAL A 83 -3.55 5.85 6.39
C VAL A 83 -4.72 6.58 5.73
N MET A 84 -4.47 7.12 4.53
CA MET A 84 -5.51 7.77 3.72
C MET A 84 -5.73 6.96 2.45
N ILE A 85 -6.98 6.66 2.13
CA ILE A 85 -7.35 5.90 0.93
C ILE A 85 -7.81 6.87 -0.14
N LEU A 86 -7.38 6.61 -1.37
CA LEU A 86 -7.82 7.33 -2.56
C LEU A 86 -8.77 6.44 -3.34
N TYR A 87 -9.96 6.94 -3.66
CA TYR A 87 -10.91 6.29 -4.57
C TYR A 87 -10.92 6.99 -5.91
N ASP A 88 -11.10 6.23 -6.99
CA ASP A 88 -11.40 6.80 -8.30
C ASP A 88 -12.79 7.45 -8.33
N VAL A 89 -13.11 8.10 -9.45
CA VAL A 89 -14.39 8.79 -9.67
C VAL A 89 -15.62 7.85 -9.60
N ASN A 90 -15.44 6.54 -9.77
CA ASN A 90 -16.51 5.53 -9.71
C ASN A 90 -16.64 4.87 -8.33
N GLY A 91 -15.63 5.02 -7.47
CA GLY A 91 -15.68 4.63 -6.06
C GLY A 91 -14.87 3.40 -5.73
N TYR A 92 -14.03 2.93 -6.65
CA TYR A 92 -13.09 1.85 -6.41
C TYR A 92 -11.75 2.41 -5.96
N ILE A 93 -11.06 1.68 -5.08
CA ILE A 93 -9.77 2.12 -4.56
C ILE A 93 -8.77 2.36 -5.70
N ALA A 94 -8.10 3.50 -5.70
CA ALA A 94 -7.13 3.88 -6.72
C ALA A 94 -5.72 3.98 -6.15
N GLY A 95 -5.60 4.23 -4.85
CA GLY A 95 -4.31 4.45 -4.21
C GLY A 95 -4.42 4.60 -2.70
N ILE A 96 -3.28 4.86 -2.09
CA ILE A 96 -3.11 5.00 -0.66
C ILE A 96 -2.01 6.03 -0.38
N GLN A 97 -2.18 6.78 0.71
CA GLN A 97 -1.24 7.77 1.18
C GLN A 97 -0.93 7.57 2.66
N ILE A 98 0.25 8.04 3.05
CA ILE A 98 0.58 8.36 4.43
C ILE A 98 0.75 9.88 4.55
N GLY A 99 0.17 10.44 5.60
CA GLY A 99 0.31 11.84 5.96
C GLY A 99 1.07 11.96 7.26
N ILE A 100 2.04 12.88 7.28
CA ILE A 100 2.81 13.22 8.47
C ILE A 100 2.65 14.71 8.78
N SER A 101 2.58 15.04 10.07
CA SER A 101 2.51 16.43 10.52
C SER A 101 3.83 17.15 10.25
N LYS A 102 3.75 18.46 9.97
CA LYS A 102 4.92 19.31 9.67
C LYS A 102 5.85 19.57 10.85
N ASP A 103 5.46 19.18 12.06
CA ASP A 103 6.27 19.29 13.28
C ASP A 103 7.07 18.01 13.59
N VAL A 104 6.92 16.96 12.78
CA VAL A 104 7.67 15.71 12.94
C VAL A 104 9.18 15.97 12.79
N LYS A 105 9.95 15.37 13.70
CA LYS A 105 11.40 15.42 13.70
C LYS A 105 12.01 14.04 13.55
N THR A 106 13.21 13.99 12.99
CA THR A 106 14.07 12.81 13.11
C THR A 106 14.46 12.60 14.58
N TRP A 107 15.04 11.43 14.92
CA TRP A 107 15.55 11.22 16.28
C TRP A 107 16.79 12.08 16.61
N SER A 108 17.48 12.64 15.60
CA SER A 108 18.55 13.63 15.78
C SER A 108 18.01 15.05 16.03
N GLY A 109 16.68 15.25 15.97
CA GLY A 109 16.03 16.54 16.20
C GLY A 109 15.91 17.42 14.95
N GLU A 110 16.25 16.89 13.77
CA GLU A 110 16.15 17.60 12.49
C GLU A 110 14.70 17.58 11.97
N ASP A 111 14.34 18.59 11.17
CA ASP A 111 13.06 18.60 10.45
C ASP A 111 12.91 17.38 9.54
N TYR A 112 11.73 16.75 9.58
CA TYR A 112 11.38 15.63 8.69
C TYR A 112 10.05 15.91 7.97
N PRO A 113 9.96 15.69 6.65
CA PRO A 113 10.98 15.15 5.75
C PRO A 113 12.14 16.13 5.55
N PHE A 114 13.29 15.62 5.09
CA PHE A 114 14.41 16.49 4.76
C PHE A 114 14.04 17.42 3.61
N GLN A 115 14.63 18.62 3.57
CA GLN A 115 14.29 19.66 2.59
C GLN A 115 14.38 19.17 1.13
N GLN A 116 15.32 18.27 0.83
CA GLN A 116 15.55 17.68 -0.49
C GLN A 116 14.46 16.68 -0.90
N GLN A 117 13.72 16.13 0.06
CA GLN A 117 12.65 15.16 -0.16
C GLN A 117 11.28 15.83 -0.32
N ILE A 118 11.20 17.13 -0.03
CA ILE A 118 9.99 17.94 -0.26
C ILE A 118 9.81 18.10 -1.77
N ASN A 119 8.56 17.96 -2.22
CA ASN A 119 8.10 17.85 -3.60
C ASN A 119 8.49 16.55 -4.31
N ALA A 120 9.33 15.68 -3.73
CA ALA A 120 9.66 14.36 -4.26
C ALA A 120 10.34 13.47 -3.19
N PRO A 121 9.67 12.44 -2.62
CA PRO A 121 8.28 12.04 -2.81
C PRO A 121 7.29 12.70 -1.84
N PHE A 122 7.76 13.50 -0.88
CA PHE A 122 6.88 14.16 0.08
C PHE A 122 6.26 15.41 -0.52
N VAL A 123 4.95 15.40 -0.72
CA VAL A 123 4.23 16.54 -1.29
C VAL A 123 3.59 17.36 -0.17
N ASP A 124 3.70 18.68 -0.26
CA ASP A 124 3.02 19.59 0.67
C ASP A 124 1.49 19.53 0.45
N ASP A 125 0.75 19.31 1.53
CA ASP A 125 -0.71 19.24 1.52
C ASP A 125 -1.30 19.94 2.74
N GLY A 126 -1.01 21.24 2.85
CA GLY A 126 -1.54 22.10 3.90
C GLY A 126 -0.85 21.86 5.23
N ASP A 127 -1.50 21.16 6.16
CA ASP A 127 -0.95 20.87 7.49
C ASP A 127 -0.08 19.59 7.51
N LEU A 128 -0.03 18.87 6.39
CA LEU A 128 0.68 17.60 6.26
C LEU A 128 1.72 17.63 5.14
N TYR A 129 2.72 16.77 5.25
CA TYR A 129 3.41 16.21 4.10
C TYR A 129 2.84 14.84 3.78
N VAL A 130 2.68 14.52 2.50
CA VAL A 130 2.08 13.26 2.05
C VAL A 130 2.97 12.50 1.07
N ILE A 131 3.03 11.18 1.22
CA ILE A 131 3.57 10.27 0.19
C ILE A 131 2.39 9.52 -0.42
N THR A 132 2.40 9.32 -1.74
CA THR A 132 1.30 8.69 -2.47
C THR A 132 1.76 7.48 -3.27
N ALA A 133 1.01 6.39 -3.16
CA ALA A 133 1.05 5.28 -4.11
C ALA A 133 -0.30 5.09 -4.79
N TYR A 134 -0.29 4.73 -6.07
CA TYR A 134 -1.47 4.34 -6.83
C TYR A 134 -1.37 2.88 -7.29
N PHE A 135 -2.51 2.20 -7.27
CA PHE A 135 -2.69 0.85 -7.81
C PHE A 135 -3.18 0.87 -9.27
N THR A 136 -3.57 2.06 -9.76
CA THR A 136 -4.02 2.32 -11.11
C THR A 136 -3.36 3.59 -11.63
N ASP A 137 -3.38 3.80 -12.94
CA ASP A 137 -2.74 4.98 -13.53
C ASP A 137 -3.38 6.28 -12.98
N PRO A 138 -2.62 7.16 -12.31
CA PRO A 138 -3.17 8.37 -11.71
C PRO A 138 -3.86 9.31 -12.73
N ALA A 139 -3.51 9.23 -14.02
CA ALA A 139 -4.13 10.04 -15.07
C ALA A 139 -5.62 9.74 -15.28
N VAL A 140 -6.07 8.51 -14.95
CA VAL A 140 -7.46 8.09 -15.17
C VAL A 140 -8.31 8.12 -13.90
N VAL A 141 -7.69 8.14 -12.72
CA VAL A 141 -8.36 8.05 -11.40
C VAL A 141 -9.51 9.05 -11.26
N SER A 142 -9.25 10.31 -11.58
CA SER A 142 -10.20 11.39 -11.33
C SER A 142 -11.18 11.67 -12.47
N ASN A 143 -10.93 11.12 -13.66
CA ASN A 143 -11.66 11.49 -14.88
C ASN A 143 -12.48 10.35 -15.46
N ILE A 144 -11.92 9.14 -15.47
CA ILE A 144 -12.52 7.95 -16.09
C ILE A 144 -12.89 6.93 -15.01
N GLY A 145 -11.94 6.64 -14.12
CA GLY A 145 -12.06 5.61 -13.10
C GLY A 145 -12.17 4.20 -13.67
N ARG A 146 -12.28 3.21 -12.79
CA ARG A 146 -12.43 1.81 -13.16
C ARG A 146 -13.90 1.42 -13.23
N THR A 147 -14.22 0.45 -14.09
CA THR A 147 -15.54 -0.19 -14.09
C THR A 147 -15.59 -1.30 -13.03
N GLN A 148 -16.80 -1.76 -12.70
CA GLN A 148 -16.97 -2.96 -11.87
C GLN A 148 -16.26 -4.18 -12.47
N SER A 149 -16.22 -4.29 -13.80
CA SER A 149 -15.53 -5.39 -14.48
C SER A 149 -14.03 -5.33 -14.24
N ASP A 150 -13.42 -4.15 -14.37
CA ASP A 150 -11.98 -3.96 -14.12
C ASP A 150 -11.63 -4.20 -12.64
N PHE A 151 -12.49 -3.72 -11.72
CA PHE A 151 -12.31 -3.96 -10.29
C PHE A 151 -12.42 -5.45 -9.94
N ASN A 152 -13.34 -6.17 -10.59
CA ASN A 152 -13.42 -7.61 -10.43
C ASN A 152 -12.13 -8.25 -10.96
N SER A 153 -11.81 -8.10 -12.25
CA SER A 153 -10.67 -8.79 -12.86
C SER A 153 -9.32 -8.48 -12.21
N HIS A 154 -9.09 -7.23 -11.81
CA HIS A 154 -7.77 -6.76 -11.36
C HIS A 154 -7.70 -6.47 -9.85
N GLY A 155 -8.80 -6.62 -9.12
CA GLY A 155 -8.83 -6.35 -7.68
C GLY A 155 -8.53 -4.88 -7.38
N ILE A 156 -7.52 -4.59 -6.56
CA ILE A 156 -7.13 -3.20 -6.29
C ILE A 156 -6.35 -2.56 -7.44
N GLY A 157 -5.70 -3.34 -8.31
CA GLY A 157 -4.91 -2.82 -9.42
C GLY A 157 -3.93 -3.83 -10.03
N GLU A 158 -3.23 -3.42 -11.08
CA GLU A 158 -2.24 -4.24 -11.82
C GLU A 158 -0.81 -3.72 -11.70
N HIS A 159 -0.66 -2.45 -11.33
CA HIS A 159 0.62 -1.75 -11.25
C HIS A 159 0.68 -0.91 -9.99
N LEU A 160 1.88 -0.77 -9.43
CA LEU A 160 2.13 0.10 -8.29
C LEU A 160 2.95 1.30 -8.78
N PHE A 161 2.35 2.49 -8.70
CA PHE A 161 2.98 3.76 -9.04
C PHE A 161 3.26 4.53 -7.76
N ILE A 162 4.53 4.84 -7.50
CA ILE A 162 4.93 5.69 -6.39
C ILE A 162 5.07 7.12 -6.92
N GLN A 163 4.27 8.04 -6.41
CA GLN A 163 4.39 9.44 -6.77
C GLN A 163 5.73 10.00 -6.25
N ASN A 164 6.50 10.58 -7.15
CA ASN A 164 7.83 11.13 -6.91
C ASN A 164 7.95 12.53 -7.52
N GLY A 165 6.94 13.36 -7.26
CA GLY A 165 6.81 14.70 -7.81
C GLY A 165 5.49 15.35 -7.43
N THR A 166 5.29 16.58 -7.87
CA THR A 166 4.05 17.35 -7.62
C THR A 166 3.04 17.22 -8.74
N HIS A 167 3.41 16.59 -9.86
CA HIS A 167 2.51 16.27 -10.96
C HIS A 167 2.12 14.78 -10.95
N LEU A 168 0.93 14.47 -11.48
CA LEU A 168 0.38 13.12 -11.49
C LEU A 168 1.23 12.12 -12.28
N ASN A 169 1.98 12.59 -13.29
CA ASN A 169 2.83 11.74 -14.13
C ASN A 169 4.24 11.57 -13.57
N ASP A 170 4.59 12.27 -12.48
CA ASP A 170 5.87 12.12 -11.82
C ASP A 170 5.81 10.87 -10.94
N VAL A 171 5.94 9.70 -11.57
CA VAL A 171 5.79 8.40 -10.88
C VAL A 171 6.98 7.48 -11.15
N ILE A 172 7.35 6.72 -10.12
CA ILE A 172 8.21 5.55 -10.23
C ILE A 172 7.29 4.32 -10.25
N MET A 173 7.32 3.56 -11.33
CA MET A 173 6.60 2.29 -11.41
C MET A 173 7.43 1.20 -10.72
N ALA A 174 6.83 0.50 -9.75
CA ALA A 174 7.45 -0.66 -9.13
C ALA A 174 7.43 -1.87 -10.09
N PRO A 175 8.54 -2.63 -10.23
CA PRO A 175 8.56 -3.82 -11.06
C PRO A 175 7.56 -4.87 -10.56
N ALA A 176 6.75 -5.45 -11.44
CA ALA A 176 5.75 -6.43 -11.04
C ALA A 176 6.39 -7.78 -10.63
N ARG A 177 7.57 -8.08 -11.19
CA ARG A 177 8.33 -9.31 -10.94
C ARG A 177 9.71 -8.99 -10.39
N GLU A 178 10.18 -9.82 -9.47
CA GLU A 178 11.51 -9.68 -8.87
C GLU A 178 12.61 -9.75 -9.94
N SER A 179 12.42 -10.57 -10.97
CA SER A 179 13.36 -10.70 -12.10
C SER A 179 13.55 -9.42 -12.93
N GLU A 180 12.65 -8.45 -12.81
CA GLU A 180 12.72 -7.17 -13.54
C GLU A 180 13.52 -6.12 -12.76
N VAL A 181 13.77 -6.36 -11.47
CA VAL A 181 14.38 -5.40 -10.54
C VAL A 181 15.81 -5.04 -10.92
N GLU A 182 16.60 -5.97 -11.45
CA GLU A 182 18.02 -5.75 -11.79
C GLU A 182 18.24 -4.56 -12.74
N SER A 183 17.23 -4.21 -13.55
CA SER A 183 17.26 -3.09 -14.50
C SER A 183 16.79 -1.75 -13.92
N THR A 184 16.54 -1.69 -12.62
CA THR A 184 15.92 -0.54 -11.92
C THR A 184 16.80 0.00 -10.80
N GLY A 185 16.32 1.05 -10.11
CA GLY A 185 16.99 1.59 -8.93
C GLY A 185 16.76 0.78 -7.65
N TRP A 186 16.01 -0.31 -7.66
CA TRP A 186 15.70 -1.07 -6.44
C TRP A 186 16.83 -2.02 -6.06
N THR A 187 17.38 -1.84 -4.87
CA THR A 187 18.45 -2.66 -4.29
C THR A 187 17.85 -3.77 -3.43
N LYS A 188 18.33 -5.01 -3.62
CA LYS A 188 17.88 -6.16 -2.84
C LYS A 188 18.23 -6.00 -1.36
N GLY A 189 17.25 -6.22 -0.51
CA GLY A 189 17.36 -6.35 0.93
C GLY A 189 17.26 -7.81 1.37
N LYS A 190 17.02 -8.02 2.66
CA LYS A 190 16.86 -9.37 3.20
C LYS A 190 15.44 -9.88 3.06
N CYS A 191 15.32 -11.19 3.16
CA CYS A 191 14.01 -11.79 3.38
C CYS A 191 13.67 -11.84 4.85
N PHE A 192 12.44 -11.47 5.17
CA PHE A 192 11.85 -11.66 6.48
C PHE A 192 10.62 -12.58 6.37
N THR A 193 10.67 -13.72 7.06
CA THR A 193 9.55 -14.68 7.11
C THR A 193 8.27 -13.97 7.56
N SER A 194 7.17 -14.17 6.84
CA SER A 194 5.86 -13.47 6.98
C SER A 194 5.75 -12.09 6.34
N MET A 195 6.83 -11.51 5.81
CA MET A 195 6.79 -10.23 5.09
C MET A 195 7.16 -10.40 3.61
N GLY A 196 8.22 -11.17 3.33
CA GLY A 196 8.76 -11.39 1.98
C GLY A 196 10.19 -10.87 1.83
N VAL A 197 10.65 -10.77 0.59
CA VAL A 197 11.97 -10.23 0.22
C VAL A 197 11.87 -8.72 0.06
N TYR A 198 12.62 -7.98 0.87
CA TYR A 198 12.68 -6.52 0.81
C TYR A 198 13.49 -6.03 -0.38
N TYR A 199 13.04 -4.92 -0.95
CA TYR A 199 13.80 -4.11 -1.89
C TYR A 199 13.69 -2.64 -1.52
N TRP A 200 14.83 -1.95 -1.53
CA TRP A 200 14.97 -0.56 -1.09
C TRP A 200 15.48 0.30 -2.25
N TYR A 201 14.89 1.47 -2.46
CA TYR A 201 15.25 2.27 -3.64
C TYR A 201 16.61 2.98 -3.44
N ASN A 202 17.54 2.71 -4.36
CA ASN A 202 18.88 3.27 -4.46
C ASN A 202 19.71 3.18 -3.17
N LEU A 203 19.53 2.10 -2.40
CA LEU A 203 20.15 1.96 -1.08
C LEU A 203 21.64 1.62 -1.20
N HIS A 204 22.49 2.38 -0.53
CA HIS A 204 23.93 2.12 -0.44
C HIS A 204 24.52 2.65 0.88
N VAL A 205 25.66 2.09 1.30
CA VAL A 205 26.22 2.32 2.65
C VAL A 205 26.57 3.77 2.96
N ASP A 206 27.07 4.51 1.96
CA ASP A 206 27.59 5.86 2.12
C ASP A 206 26.55 6.95 1.75
N MET A 207 25.27 6.58 1.61
CA MET A 207 24.23 7.54 1.27
C MET A 207 23.91 8.48 2.45
N PRO A 208 23.63 9.77 2.21
CA PRO A 208 23.10 10.64 3.24
C PRO A 208 21.63 10.28 3.54
N CYS A 209 21.18 10.51 4.77
CA CYS A 209 19.80 10.20 5.17
C CYS A 209 18.75 11.04 4.44
N SER A 210 19.14 12.20 3.90
CA SER A 210 18.31 13.01 3.00
C SER A 210 17.93 12.28 1.71
N ASP A 211 18.73 11.29 1.30
CA ASP A 211 18.55 10.55 0.06
C ASP A 211 17.83 9.22 0.29
N LEU A 212 17.54 8.87 1.56
CA LEU A 212 16.80 7.65 1.90
C LEU A 212 15.37 7.76 1.37
N PHE A 213 15.08 7.00 0.31
CA PHE A 213 13.74 6.98 -0.26
C PHE A 213 12.78 6.26 0.70
N PRO A 214 11.63 6.87 1.06
CA PRO A 214 10.77 6.39 2.15
C PRO A 214 9.84 5.24 1.75
N VAL A 215 10.23 4.44 0.74
CA VAL A 215 9.42 3.34 0.21
C VAL A 215 10.28 2.09 0.05
N PHE A 216 9.74 0.95 0.48
CA PHE A 216 10.29 -0.37 0.19
C PHE A 216 9.25 -1.23 -0.54
N LEU A 217 9.73 -2.16 -1.36
CA LEU A 217 8.90 -3.19 -2.00
C LEU A 217 9.09 -4.53 -1.31
N LEU A 218 8.06 -5.37 -1.38
CA LEU A 218 8.09 -6.74 -0.89
C LEU A 218 7.64 -7.72 -1.97
N TYR A 219 8.52 -8.67 -2.25
CA TYR A 219 8.24 -9.76 -3.17
C TYR A 219 7.98 -11.05 -2.40
N ASN A 220 7.02 -11.83 -2.88
CA ASN A 220 6.77 -13.19 -2.43
C ASN A 220 6.75 -14.10 -3.66
N GLU A 221 7.56 -15.17 -3.64
CA GLU A 221 7.67 -16.11 -4.76
C GLU A 221 7.98 -15.40 -6.11
N GLY A 222 8.80 -14.35 -6.08
CA GLY A 222 9.19 -13.57 -7.26
C GLY A 222 8.15 -12.55 -7.73
N GLU A 223 7.04 -12.38 -7.02
CA GLU A 223 5.95 -11.46 -7.38
C GLU A 223 5.77 -10.32 -6.37
N LEU A 224 5.54 -9.10 -6.86
CA LEU A 224 5.22 -7.96 -6.00
C LEU A 224 3.90 -8.22 -5.26
N SER A 225 3.98 -8.36 -3.93
CA SER A 225 2.87 -8.78 -3.06
C SER A 225 2.49 -7.72 -2.02
N ALA A 226 3.47 -6.89 -1.65
CA ALA A 226 3.30 -5.80 -0.71
C ALA A 226 4.33 -4.69 -0.99
N PHE A 227 4.16 -3.57 -0.32
CA PHE A 227 5.12 -2.48 -0.25
C PHE A 227 4.93 -1.79 1.10
N GLY A 228 5.73 -0.77 1.40
CA GLY A 228 5.47 0.00 2.60
C GLY A 228 6.24 1.29 2.67
N TRP A 229 5.88 2.06 3.67
CA TRP A 229 6.53 3.33 4.01
C TRP A 229 7.61 3.07 5.05
N ALA A 230 8.77 3.70 4.89
CA ALA A 230 9.86 3.68 5.87
C ALA A 230 10.31 5.11 6.14
N LEU A 231 9.80 5.67 7.24
CA LEU A 231 10.03 7.06 7.61
C LEU A 231 11.21 7.16 8.57
N HIS A 232 12.16 8.03 8.25
CA HIS A 232 13.33 8.35 9.08
C HIS A 232 12.97 9.25 10.27
N ALA A 233 11.91 8.89 10.99
CA ALA A 233 11.37 9.62 12.12
C ALA A 233 10.51 8.69 12.99
N ASN A 234 10.29 9.10 14.24
CA ASN A 234 9.32 8.46 15.13
C ASN A 234 7.98 9.21 15.07
N VAL A 235 7.06 8.75 14.22
CA VAL A 235 5.76 9.40 13.99
C VAL A 235 4.73 8.83 14.97
N ALA A 236 4.44 9.58 16.03
CA ALA A 236 3.44 9.18 17.02
C ALA A 236 1.99 9.42 16.54
N GLY A 237 1.03 8.83 17.25
CA GLY A 237 -0.39 9.20 17.14
C GLY A 237 -1.27 8.25 16.33
N SER A 238 -0.71 7.19 15.75
CA SER A 238 -1.49 6.13 15.09
C SER A 238 -1.11 4.76 15.59
N GLN A 239 -2.10 3.91 15.82
CA GLN A 239 -1.90 2.50 16.15
C GLN A 239 -1.58 1.62 14.92
N ARG A 240 -1.76 2.17 13.71
CA ARG A 240 -1.46 1.45 12.46
C ARG A 240 0.02 1.51 12.10
N LEU A 241 0.74 2.51 12.63
CA LEU A 241 2.16 2.69 12.40
C LEU A 241 2.95 1.72 13.27
N GLU A 242 3.97 1.14 12.66
CA GLU A 242 4.91 0.24 13.30
C GLU A 242 6.16 1.02 13.67
N HIS A 243 6.75 0.69 14.82
CA HIS A 243 7.94 1.38 15.32
C HIS A 243 9.07 0.39 15.52
N GLN A 244 10.13 0.53 14.71
CA GLN A 244 11.26 -0.38 14.72
C GLN A 244 12.51 0.35 15.22
N PRO A 245 13.23 -0.18 16.23
CA PRO A 245 14.52 0.38 16.60
C PRO A 245 15.52 0.21 15.46
N THR A 246 16.43 1.16 15.28
CA THR A 246 17.46 1.08 14.21
C THR A 246 18.30 -0.21 14.28
N SER A 247 18.44 -0.80 15.47
CA SER A 247 19.12 -2.09 15.67
C SER A 247 18.46 -3.28 14.94
N SER A 248 17.17 -3.20 14.59
CA SER A 248 16.47 -4.26 13.85
C SER A 248 16.58 -4.12 12.32
N LEU A 249 17.11 -3.01 11.80
CA LEU A 249 17.19 -2.76 10.36
C LEU A 249 18.03 -3.81 9.60
N SER A 250 19.02 -4.39 10.27
CA SER A 250 19.83 -5.48 9.72
C SER A 250 19.05 -6.77 9.47
N ALA A 251 17.80 -6.89 9.94
CA ALA A 251 16.89 -7.98 9.59
C ALA A 251 16.22 -7.79 8.22
N PHE A 252 16.15 -6.55 7.71
CA PHE A 252 15.44 -6.18 6.48
C PHE A 252 16.35 -5.67 5.37
N MET A 253 17.52 -5.12 5.74
CA MET A 253 18.52 -4.59 4.81
C MET A 253 19.74 -5.51 4.75
N GLU A 254 20.27 -5.75 3.55
CA GLU A 254 21.59 -6.40 3.39
C GLU A 254 22.70 -5.43 3.77
N THR A 255 22.60 -4.20 3.29
CA THR A 255 23.50 -3.09 3.62
C THR A 255 22.70 -2.02 4.36
N VAL A 256 22.99 -1.79 5.63
CA VAL A 256 22.39 -0.69 6.40
C VAL A 256 23.20 0.58 6.13
N PRO A 257 22.59 1.67 5.61
CA PRO A 257 23.26 2.96 5.46
C PRO A 257 23.90 3.43 6.76
N SER A 258 25.11 3.97 6.67
CA SER A 258 25.85 4.54 7.82
C SER A 258 25.09 5.65 8.53
N CYS A 259 24.23 6.38 7.81
CA CYS A 259 23.40 7.42 8.39
C CYS A 259 22.31 6.87 9.36
N LEU A 260 22.01 5.56 9.29
CA LEU A 260 21.09 4.84 10.19
C LEU A 260 21.81 4.11 11.34
N ASP A 261 23.15 4.22 11.44
CA ASP A 261 23.98 3.53 12.44
C ASP A 261 23.97 4.21 13.82
N TYR A 262 22.90 4.94 14.14
CA TYR A 262 22.71 5.60 15.42
C TYR A 262 21.45 5.07 16.12
N PRO A 263 21.42 5.02 17.46
CA PRO A 263 20.22 4.63 18.19
C PRO A 263 19.06 5.56 17.86
N GLY A 264 17.99 4.98 17.31
CA GLY A 264 16.81 5.71 16.88
C GLY A 264 15.62 4.79 16.66
N THR A 265 14.53 5.35 16.17
CA THR A 265 13.31 4.61 15.82
C THR A 265 12.86 5.04 14.43
N MET A 266 12.71 4.06 13.55
CA MET A 266 12.12 4.23 12.24
C MET A 266 10.64 3.88 12.31
N THR A 267 9.80 4.69 11.69
CA THR A 267 8.36 4.40 11.59
C THR A 267 8.08 3.72 10.27
N THR A 268 7.43 2.57 10.30
CA THR A 268 7.05 1.82 9.10
C THR A 268 5.55 1.63 9.01
N LEU A 269 5.06 1.43 7.78
CA LEU A 269 3.72 0.94 7.52
C LEU A 269 3.78 -0.06 6.38
N HIS A 270 3.55 -1.33 6.68
CA HIS A 270 3.38 -2.35 5.65
C HIS A 270 2.00 -2.26 5.00
N ILE A 271 1.94 -2.49 3.69
CA ILE A 271 0.74 -2.46 2.86
C ILE A 271 0.71 -3.72 2.00
N TYR A 272 -0.18 -4.64 2.33
CA TYR A 272 -0.34 -5.95 1.69
C TYR A 272 -1.50 -5.92 0.69
N MET A 273 -1.23 -6.39 -0.53
CA MET A 273 -2.15 -6.24 -1.67
C MET A 273 -2.93 -7.51 -2.01
N ASN A 274 -2.67 -8.63 -1.34
CA ASN A 274 -3.32 -9.90 -1.64
C ASN A 274 -3.70 -10.70 -0.38
N THR A 275 -4.57 -11.70 -0.55
CA THR A 275 -5.05 -12.60 0.52
C THR A 275 -3.99 -13.54 1.09
N ARG A 276 -2.85 -13.71 0.42
CA ARG A 276 -1.74 -14.59 0.84
C ARG A 276 -0.75 -13.91 1.78
N TYR A 277 -1.07 -12.74 2.34
CA TYR A 277 -0.22 -11.97 3.26
C TYR A 277 0.37 -12.78 4.42
N LEU A 278 -0.31 -13.83 4.91
CA LEU A 278 0.19 -14.73 5.96
C LEU A 278 1.19 -15.80 5.48
N LEU A 279 1.27 -15.99 4.18
CA LEU A 279 2.08 -17.03 3.53
C LEU A 279 3.33 -16.44 2.87
N ASN A 280 3.62 -15.16 3.11
CA ASN A 280 4.79 -14.50 2.54
C ASN A 280 6.08 -15.16 3.04
N LYS A 281 6.90 -15.60 2.08
CA LYS A 281 8.13 -16.35 2.27
C LYS A 281 9.20 -15.91 1.27
N CYS A 282 10.42 -16.33 1.58
CA CYS A 282 11.48 -16.60 0.64
C CYS A 282 11.47 -18.10 0.33
#